data_AF-A0A4R3Z396-F1
#
_entry.id   AF-A0A4R3Z396-F1
#
_cell.length_a   1.000
_cell.length_b   1.000
_cell.length_c   1.000
_cell.angle_alpha   90.00
_cell.angle_beta   90.00
_cell.angle_gamma   90.00
#
_symmetry.space_group_name_H-M   'P 1'
#
loop_
_entity.id
_entity.type
_entity.pdbx_description
1 polymer ?
#
loop_
_entity_poly.entity_id
_entity_poly.type
_entity_poly.pdbx_seq_one_letter_code
_entity_poly.pdbx_strand_id
1 'polypeptide(L)'
;MAMATVQCSPILTNRGFMTVLCLKMRWAILPFLLLLTACRAAAPTWPSPDADSFVQYQQQSRQQLESHRRFQTPDRQAEIGYNQPREWRPQGQPKGGMLLIHGLGDSPYSFSDIGPVLAAKGYLVRTLLLPGHGTKPEDLMAVSLEDWHQLIQRQTDIMRREVPHVWLGGFSTGANLATKYAVQHHEIAGLILFSPAFSARNQLVWLTPWLRPFKDWLRKPDGSRPLQTSVRYMNTPTNGFALFYRTSRQAKSQLRHAGHYAKPVMIITVAHDSVLDTAYTLAAFQRYFTHPGSRLYWYGDLPAGVPPSPRIRVKPDALPRLRISQFSHMGILFAPDNPLYGESAREKFCWNGQEESALKACLAGQEVWYSDWGYQERDKVHARLTFNPYWDEQNLAISAFLSQGTPLE
;
A
#
# COMPACT_ATOMS: atom_id res chain seq x y z
N MET A 1 32.01 -65.64 34.35
CA MET A 1 32.60 -65.79 33.01
C MET A 1 33.41 -64.53 32.70
N ALA A 2 34.66 -64.70 32.24
CA ALA A 2 35.60 -63.73 31.63
C ALA A 2 35.62 -62.24 32.06
N MET A 3 36.82 -61.79 32.45
CA MET A 3 37.22 -60.37 32.56
C MET A 3 37.65 -59.77 31.21
N ALA A 4 37.58 -58.44 31.12
CA ALA A 4 38.47 -57.53 30.38
C ALA A 4 38.24 -56.12 31.00
N THR A 5 39.13 -55.34 31.66
CA THR A 5 40.58 -55.06 31.51
C THR A 5 40.94 -54.79 30.04
N VAL A 6 41.43 -53.63 29.59
CA VAL A 6 42.60 -52.78 29.96
C VAL A 6 42.29 -51.36 29.37
N GLN A 7 42.79 -50.18 29.81
CA GLN A 7 44.04 -49.74 30.44
C GLN A 7 43.89 -48.44 31.29
N CYS A 8 44.99 -48.00 31.92
CA CYS A 8 45.34 -46.60 32.22
C CYS A 8 46.86 -46.43 32.00
N SER A 9 47.31 -45.23 31.62
CA SER A 9 48.74 -44.83 31.57
C SER A 9 48.88 -43.30 31.66
N PRO A 10 50.03 -42.74 32.11
CA PRO A 10 49.95 -41.82 33.24
C PRO A 10 50.39 -40.36 33.02
N ILE A 11 49.94 -39.56 34.00
CA ILE A 11 50.42 -38.27 34.54
C ILE A 11 51.80 -37.78 34.06
N LEU A 12 51.84 -36.50 33.68
CA LEU A 12 52.97 -35.61 33.99
C LEU A 12 52.46 -34.25 34.49
N THR A 13 53.06 -33.78 35.58
CA THR A 13 52.82 -32.55 36.37
C THR A 13 52.65 -31.26 35.54
N ASN A 14 51.90 -30.23 35.97
CA ASN A 14 52.27 -29.37 37.10
C ASN A 14 51.15 -28.38 37.54
N ARG A 15 51.13 -28.04 38.84
CA ARG A 15 50.53 -26.87 39.55
C ARG A 15 49.42 -26.02 38.88
N GLY A 16 48.29 -25.86 39.59
CA GLY A 16 47.40 -24.69 39.43
C GLY A 16 46.00 -24.86 40.06
N PHE A 17 45.80 -24.36 41.29
CA PHE A 17 44.45 -24.25 41.88
C PHE A 17 43.63 -23.19 41.12
N MET A 18 42.46 -23.55 40.59
CA MET A 18 41.35 -22.60 40.46
C MET A 18 39.99 -23.31 40.58
N THR A 19 39.18 -22.81 41.52
CA THR A 19 37.94 -23.42 41.97
C THR A 19 36.81 -23.18 40.97
N VAL A 20 36.47 -24.18 40.15
CA VAL A 20 35.29 -24.11 39.27
C VAL A 20 34.09 -24.67 40.01
N LEU A 21 33.19 -23.77 40.43
CA LEU A 21 31.97 -24.13 41.16
C LEU A 21 30.98 -24.83 40.20
N CYS A 22 30.74 -26.11 40.43
CA CYS A 22 29.84 -26.92 39.61
C CYS A 22 28.38 -26.68 40.02
N LEU A 23 27.63 -25.90 39.25
CA LEU A 23 26.16 -25.82 39.38
C LEU A 23 25.47 -26.58 38.24
N LYS A 24 25.07 -27.81 38.55
CA LYS A 24 24.16 -28.59 37.71
C LYS A 24 22.81 -27.87 37.64
N MET A 25 22.32 -27.53 36.46
CA MET A 25 20.88 -27.31 36.26
C MET A 25 20.37 -28.17 35.13
N ARG A 26 19.49 -29.11 35.49
CA ARG A 26 18.93 -30.11 34.59
C ARG A 26 17.94 -29.48 33.62
N TRP A 27 17.87 -30.07 32.43
CA TRP A 27 16.81 -29.85 31.46
C TRP A 27 15.44 -30.12 32.08
N ALA A 28 14.56 -29.12 32.04
CA ALA A 28 13.13 -29.25 32.31
C ALA A 28 12.36 -28.47 31.24
N ILE A 29 12.18 -29.12 30.08
CA ILE A 29 11.26 -28.62 29.04
C ILE A 29 9.84 -28.84 29.58
N LEU A 30 9.18 -27.76 30.01
CA LEU A 30 7.75 -27.79 30.32
C LEU A 30 6.95 -27.50 29.03
N PRO A 31 6.12 -28.42 28.52
CA PRO A 31 5.24 -28.15 27.40
C PRO A 31 4.02 -27.37 27.89
N PHE A 32 4.04 -26.04 27.79
CA PHE A 32 2.88 -25.21 28.13
C PHE A 32 1.84 -25.19 27.00
N LEU A 33 1.24 -26.35 26.75
CA LEU A 33 0.18 -26.56 25.78
C LEU A 33 -1.17 -26.20 26.41
N LEU A 34 -1.37 -24.90 26.69
CA LEU A 34 -2.68 -24.41 27.10
C LEU A 34 -3.66 -24.48 25.93
N LEU A 35 -4.56 -25.47 26.01
CA LEU A 35 -5.82 -25.51 25.27
C LEU A 35 -6.75 -24.38 25.75
N LEU A 36 -6.44 -23.14 25.35
CA LEU A 36 -7.40 -22.04 25.42
C LEU A 36 -8.40 -22.18 24.26
N THR A 37 -9.30 -23.15 24.37
CA THR A 37 -10.59 -23.14 23.66
C THR A 37 -11.49 -22.08 24.29
N ALA A 38 -11.06 -20.82 24.19
CA ALA A 38 -11.96 -19.70 24.40
C ALA A 38 -13.04 -19.80 23.32
N CYS A 39 -14.31 -19.79 23.73
CA CYS A 39 -15.42 -19.47 22.84
C CYS A 39 -15.21 -18.03 22.33
N ARG A 40 -14.42 -17.88 21.28
CA ARG A 40 -14.43 -16.66 20.47
C ARG A 40 -15.82 -16.56 19.90
N ALA A 41 -16.59 -15.59 20.40
CA ALA A 41 -17.68 -15.02 19.62
C ALA A 41 -17.15 -14.78 18.21
N ALA A 42 -17.95 -15.14 17.19
CA ALA A 42 -17.57 -14.91 15.81
C ALA A 42 -17.11 -13.46 15.67
N ALA A 43 -15.89 -13.24 15.17
CA ALA A 43 -15.37 -11.89 15.02
C ALA A 43 -16.37 -11.11 14.16
N PRO A 44 -16.79 -9.89 14.57
CA PRO A 44 -17.80 -9.15 13.84
C PRO A 44 -17.33 -9.02 12.39
N THR A 45 -18.11 -9.56 11.46
CA THR A 45 -17.80 -9.55 10.03
C THR A 45 -18.24 -8.23 9.43
N TRP A 46 -17.34 -7.56 8.71
CA TRP A 46 -17.73 -6.41 7.91
C TRP A 46 -18.74 -6.83 6.82
N PRO A 47 -19.86 -6.10 6.60
CA PRO A 47 -20.78 -6.40 5.53
C PRO A 47 -20.13 -6.13 4.17
N SER A 48 -19.67 -7.20 3.51
CA SER A 48 -19.18 -7.16 2.13
C SER A 48 -20.33 -6.86 1.17
N PRO A 49 -20.21 -5.87 0.26
CA PRO A 49 -21.29 -5.48 -0.65
C PRO A 49 -21.67 -6.60 -1.64
N ASP A 50 -22.87 -7.15 -1.50
CA ASP A 50 -23.45 -8.07 -2.48
C ASP A 50 -24.24 -7.27 -3.53
N ALA A 51 -23.56 -6.96 -4.63
CA ALA A 51 -24.10 -6.18 -5.74
C ALA A 51 -23.85 -6.90 -7.07
N ASP A 52 -24.88 -6.98 -7.92
CA ASP A 52 -24.81 -7.54 -9.28
C ASP A 52 -24.41 -6.50 -10.34
N SER A 53 -24.38 -5.22 -9.98
CA SER A 53 -24.01 -4.10 -10.84
C SER A 53 -23.19 -3.05 -10.09
N PHE A 54 -22.41 -2.23 -10.82
CA PHE A 54 -21.63 -1.15 -10.20
C PHE A 54 -22.52 -0.07 -9.58
N VAL A 55 -23.69 0.20 -10.17
CA VAL A 55 -24.67 1.17 -9.62
C VAL A 55 -25.18 0.72 -8.24
N GLN A 56 -25.53 -0.56 -8.11
CA GLN A 56 -25.94 -1.14 -6.82
C GLN A 56 -24.78 -1.12 -5.80
N TYR A 57 -23.55 -1.41 -6.24
CA TYR A 57 -22.35 -1.30 -5.40
C TYR A 57 -22.10 0.13 -4.90
N GLN A 58 -22.27 1.14 -5.76
CA GLN A 58 -22.21 2.55 -5.38
C GLN A 58 -23.28 2.91 -4.35
N GLN A 59 -24.53 2.48 -4.56
CA GLN A 59 -25.64 2.73 -3.64
C GLN A 59 -25.40 2.11 -2.25
N GLN A 60 -25.00 0.83 -2.20
CA GLN A 60 -24.67 0.14 -0.95
C GLN A 60 -23.47 0.79 -0.24
N SER A 61 -22.40 1.10 -0.97
CA SER A 61 -21.22 1.79 -0.44
C SER A 61 -21.58 3.17 0.12
N ARG A 62 -22.46 3.90 -0.57
CA ARG A 62 -22.96 5.20 -0.13
C ARG A 62 -23.76 5.10 1.17
N GLN A 63 -24.66 4.12 1.29
CA GLN A 63 -25.41 3.87 2.53
C GLN A 63 -24.48 3.51 3.70
N GLN A 64 -23.43 2.72 3.47
CA GLN A 64 -22.39 2.45 4.48
C GLN A 64 -21.65 3.73 4.90
N LEU A 65 -21.29 4.60 3.94
CA LEU A 65 -20.65 5.89 4.25
C LEU A 65 -21.58 6.82 5.05
N GLU A 66 -22.84 6.96 4.64
CA GLU A 66 -23.83 7.82 5.31
C GLU A 66 -24.11 7.39 6.76
N SER A 67 -24.05 6.09 7.05
CA SER A 67 -24.37 5.52 8.38
C SER A 67 -23.15 5.30 9.29
N HIS A 68 -21.99 4.90 8.75
CA HIS A 68 -20.82 4.53 9.56
C HIS A 68 -19.72 5.60 9.61
N ARG A 69 -19.67 6.55 8.66
CA ARG A 69 -18.56 7.52 8.56
C ARG A 69 -18.55 8.50 9.74
N ARG A 70 -17.37 8.68 10.33
CA ARG A 70 -17.08 9.79 11.25
C ARG A 70 -16.68 11.03 10.42
N PHE A 71 -17.66 11.84 10.02
CA PHE A 71 -17.43 13.06 9.25
C PHE A 71 -16.39 13.99 9.91
N GLN A 72 -15.52 14.60 9.10
CA GLN A 72 -14.43 15.49 9.54
C GLN A 72 -14.69 16.97 9.21
N THR A 73 -15.70 17.25 8.39
CA THR A 73 -16.06 18.57 7.89
C THR A 73 -17.59 18.79 7.99
N PRO A 74 -18.08 20.03 7.91
CA PRO A 74 -19.52 20.30 7.83
C PRO A 74 -20.16 19.77 6.54
N ASP A 75 -19.41 19.73 5.43
CA ASP A 75 -19.91 19.26 4.13
C ASP A 75 -19.84 17.73 4.02
N ARG A 76 -20.82 17.10 4.66
CA ARG A 76 -20.99 15.64 4.62
C ARG A 76 -21.17 15.10 3.21
N GLN A 77 -21.76 15.89 2.30
CA GLN A 77 -22.03 15.45 0.93
C GLN A 77 -20.76 15.41 0.09
N ALA A 78 -19.88 16.40 0.24
CA ALA A 78 -18.53 16.36 -0.32
C ALA A 78 -17.75 15.15 0.23
N GLU A 79 -17.76 14.91 1.54
CA GLU A 79 -17.07 13.75 2.14
C GLU A 79 -17.58 12.40 1.62
N ILE A 80 -18.91 12.19 1.54
CA ILE A 80 -19.47 10.99 0.89
C ILE A 80 -19.00 10.92 -0.56
N GLY A 81 -19.07 12.04 -1.29
CA GLY A 81 -18.64 12.15 -2.67
C GLY A 81 -17.16 11.82 -2.89
N TYR A 82 -16.28 12.12 -1.95
CA TYR A 82 -14.86 11.78 -2.02
C TYR A 82 -14.60 10.29 -1.73
N ASN A 83 -15.32 9.70 -0.77
CA ASN A 83 -15.08 8.33 -0.31
C ASN A 83 -15.91 7.26 -1.05
N GLN A 84 -16.98 7.63 -1.76
CA GLN A 84 -17.79 6.67 -2.53
C GLN A 84 -17.03 6.15 -3.76
N PRO A 85 -17.26 4.88 -4.17
CA PRO A 85 -16.82 4.38 -5.48
C PRO A 85 -17.32 5.31 -6.61
N ARG A 86 -16.48 5.55 -7.61
CA ARG A 86 -16.77 6.41 -8.76
C ARG A 86 -16.64 5.63 -10.06
N GLU A 87 -17.44 6.00 -11.04
CA GLU A 87 -17.34 5.57 -12.43
C GLU A 87 -17.08 6.79 -13.32
N TRP A 88 -16.19 6.62 -14.30
CA TRP A 88 -16.04 7.53 -15.43
C TRP A 88 -16.15 6.73 -16.72
N ARG A 89 -17.06 7.15 -17.60
CA ARG A 89 -17.26 6.54 -18.92
C ARG A 89 -16.50 7.31 -20.00
N PRO A 90 -15.94 6.62 -21.00
CA PRO A 90 -15.39 7.27 -22.18
C PRO A 90 -16.52 7.77 -23.09
N GLN A 91 -16.18 8.60 -24.08
CA GLN A 91 -17.06 8.84 -25.21
C GLN A 91 -17.02 7.63 -26.17
N GLY A 92 -18.19 7.16 -26.61
CA GLY A 92 -18.31 5.99 -27.47
C GLY A 92 -18.18 4.66 -26.71
N GLN A 93 -17.85 3.59 -27.43
CA GLN A 93 -17.64 2.27 -26.82
C GLN A 93 -16.30 2.22 -26.05
N PRO A 94 -16.26 1.63 -24.83
CA PRO A 94 -15.01 1.48 -24.11
C PRO A 94 -14.04 0.52 -24.81
N LYS A 95 -12.80 0.98 -25.03
CA LYS A 95 -11.69 0.16 -25.54
C LYS A 95 -11.27 -0.95 -24.55
N GLY A 96 -11.61 -0.76 -23.28
CA GLY A 96 -11.26 -1.65 -22.18
C GLY A 96 -11.77 -1.06 -20.86
N GLY A 97 -11.65 -1.82 -19.78
CA GLY A 97 -12.01 -1.39 -18.43
C GLY A 97 -10.79 -1.23 -17.53
N MET A 98 -10.89 -0.37 -16.51
CA MET A 98 -9.85 -0.15 -15.50
C MET A 98 -10.46 -0.11 -14.09
N LEU A 99 -10.13 -1.10 -13.26
CA LEU A 99 -10.47 -1.09 -11.82
C LEU A 99 -9.32 -0.53 -11.00
N LEU A 100 -9.57 0.53 -10.23
CA LEU A 100 -8.57 1.24 -9.43
C LEU A 100 -8.75 0.97 -7.93
N ILE A 101 -7.71 0.42 -7.29
CA ILE A 101 -7.74 -0.08 -5.91
C ILE A 101 -6.83 0.78 -5.01
N HIS A 102 -7.37 1.40 -3.96
CA HIS A 102 -6.62 2.34 -3.11
C HIS A 102 -5.72 1.65 -2.06
N GLY A 103 -4.91 2.44 -1.36
CA GLY A 103 -4.01 2.00 -0.28
C GLY A 103 -4.74 1.70 1.04
N LEU A 104 -4.01 1.11 2.00
CA LEU A 104 -4.50 0.92 3.37
C LEU A 104 -4.74 2.28 4.03
N GLY A 105 -5.96 2.47 4.55
CA GLY A 105 -6.38 3.73 5.16
C GLY A 105 -6.76 4.83 4.16
N ASP A 106 -6.67 4.57 2.85
CA ASP A 106 -7.16 5.50 1.83
C ASP A 106 -8.63 5.26 1.47
N SER A 107 -9.10 5.99 0.47
CA SER A 107 -10.43 5.90 -0.13
C SER A 107 -10.34 5.97 -1.66
N PRO A 108 -11.43 5.75 -2.41
CA PRO A 108 -11.56 6.04 -3.84
C PRO A 108 -10.99 7.39 -4.30
N TYR A 109 -10.90 8.39 -3.42
CA TYR A 109 -10.31 9.69 -3.72
C TYR A 109 -8.87 9.60 -4.24
N SER A 110 -8.11 8.55 -3.90
CA SER A 110 -6.74 8.30 -4.40
C SER A 110 -6.60 8.28 -5.92
N PHE A 111 -7.70 8.15 -6.66
CA PHE A 111 -7.71 8.19 -8.12
C PHE A 111 -8.70 9.22 -8.68
N SER A 112 -9.07 10.23 -7.87
CA SER A 112 -10.00 11.29 -8.28
C SER A 112 -9.56 12.03 -9.54
N ASP A 113 -8.25 12.24 -9.71
CA ASP A 113 -7.67 12.92 -10.88
C ASP A 113 -7.25 11.92 -11.99
N ILE A 114 -6.78 10.72 -11.62
CA ILE A 114 -6.34 9.67 -12.57
C ILE A 114 -7.54 9.11 -13.35
N GLY A 115 -8.68 8.92 -12.69
CA GLY A 115 -9.88 8.32 -13.27
C GLY A 115 -10.41 9.04 -14.51
N PRO A 116 -10.69 10.36 -14.45
CA PRO A 116 -11.10 11.17 -15.59
C PRO A 116 -10.10 11.12 -16.76
N VAL A 117 -8.79 11.16 -16.46
CA VAL A 117 -7.74 11.13 -17.49
C VAL A 117 -7.75 9.81 -18.26
N LEU A 118 -7.89 8.69 -17.56
CA LEU A 118 -7.99 7.36 -18.20
C LEU A 118 -9.28 7.20 -19.01
N ALA A 119 -10.41 7.74 -18.52
CA ALA A 119 -11.67 7.73 -19.25
C ALA A 119 -11.59 8.56 -20.54
N ALA A 120 -10.92 9.71 -20.51
CA ALA A 120 -10.63 10.52 -21.70
C ALA A 120 -9.71 9.82 -22.74
N LYS A 121 -9.09 8.68 -22.41
CA LYS A 121 -8.34 7.84 -23.37
C LYS A 121 -9.14 6.66 -23.95
N GLY A 122 -10.38 6.48 -23.52
CA GLY A 122 -11.31 5.46 -24.04
C GLY A 122 -11.60 4.29 -23.09
N TYR A 123 -11.24 4.38 -21.81
CA TYR A 123 -11.47 3.31 -20.83
C TYR A 123 -12.72 3.53 -19.99
N LEU A 124 -13.45 2.47 -19.64
CA LEU A 124 -14.43 2.49 -18.56
C LEU A 124 -13.67 2.39 -17.23
N VAL A 125 -13.64 3.45 -16.43
CA VAL A 125 -12.83 3.51 -15.21
C VAL A 125 -13.71 3.47 -13.98
N ARG A 126 -13.37 2.60 -13.03
CA ARG A 126 -14.10 2.42 -11.76
C ARG A 126 -13.13 2.37 -10.59
N THR A 127 -13.40 3.09 -9.51
CA THR A 127 -12.65 2.95 -8.23
C THR A 127 -13.37 2.00 -7.29
N LEU A 128 -12.60 1.25 -6.50
CA LEU A 128 -13.13 0.40 -5.43
C LEU A 128 -12.94 1.07 -4.07
N LEU A 129 -13.99 1.08 -3.25
CA LEU A 129 -13.91 1.30 -1.81
C LEU A 129 -13.72 -0.05 -1.11
N LEU A 130 -12.55 -0.29 -0.51
CA LEU A 130 -12.27 -1.53 0.20
C LEU A 130 -13.03 -1.61 1.54
N PRO A 131 -13.61 -2.77 1.92
CA PRO A 131 -14.17 -3.02 3.25
C PRO A 131 -13.39 -2.40 4.41
N GLY A 132 -14.12 -1.73 5.31
CA GLY A 132 -13.62 -0.96 6.47
C GLY A 132 -12.91 0.37 6.17
N HIS A 133 -12.87 0.82 4.91
CA HIS A 133 -12.32 2.12 4.53
C HIS A 133 -13.41 3.18 4.30
N GLY A 134 -13.00 4.44 4.24
CA GLY A 134 -13.89 5.58 3.99
C GLY A 134 -14.87 5.92 5.11
N THR A 135 -14.92 5.16 6.20
CA THR A 135 -15.86 5.34 7.31
C THR A 135 -15.17 5.90 8.57
N LYS A 136 -14.49 5.04 9.33
CA LYS A 136 -13.72 5.34 10.54
C LYS A 136 -12.68 4.23 10.75
N PRO A 137 -11.48 4.49 11.30
CA PRO A 137 -10.41 3.50 11.26
C PRO A 137 -10.66 2.29 12.18
N GLU A 138 -11.56 2.41 13.15
CA GLU A 138 -12.06 1.30 13.97
C GLU A 138 -12.65 0.16 13.11
N ASP A 139 -13.28 0.47 11.98
CA ASP A 139 -13.98 -0.50 11.15
C ASP A 139 -13.02 -1.54 10.52
N LEU A 140 -11.74 -1.19 10.35
CA LEU A 140 -10.69 -2.12 9.93
C LEU A 140 -10.40 -3.24 10.94
N MET A 141 -10.96 -3.21 12.16
CA MET A 141 -10.86 -4.32 13.11
C MET A 141 -11.74 -5.51 12.73
N ALA A 142 -12.90 -5.25 12.09
CA ALA A 142 -13.91 -6.23 11.68
C ALA A 142 -13.65 -6.87 10.29
N VAL A 143 -12.65 -6.37 9.57
CA VAL A 143 -12.37 -6.75 8.18
C VAL A 143 -11.42 -7.94 8.08
N SER A 144 -11.72 -8.84 7.15
CA SER A 144 -10.82 -9.91 6.73
C SER A 144 -10.11 -9.56 5.41
N LEU A 145 -9.08 -10.35 5.07
CA LEU A 145 -8.42 -10.22 3.77
C LEU A 145 -9.30 -10.76 2.63
N GLU A 146 -10.24 -11.64 2.96
CA GLU A 146 -11.09 -12.30 1.98
C GLU A 146 -12.19 -11.35 1.48
N ASP A 147 -12.70 -10.46 2.34
CA ASP A 147 -13.61 -9.38 1.96
C ASP A 147 -13.01 -8.51 0.84
N TRP A 148 -11.70 -8.23 0.90
CA TRP A 148 -11.00 -7.49 -0.15
C TRP A 148 -10.83 -8.29 -1.44
N HIS A 149 -10.59 -9.61 -1.37
CA HIS A 149 -10.51 -10.45 -2.56
C HIS A 149 -11.87 -10.61 -3.25
N GLN A 150 -12.91 -10.90 -2.49
CA GLN A 150 -14.27 -11.09 -2.99
C GLN A 150 -14.79 -9.82 -3.68
N LEU A 151 -14.55 -8.64 -3.09
CA LEU A 151 -14.88 -7.38 -3.75
C LEU A 151 -14.17 -7.24 -5.11
N ILE A 152 -12.86 -7.50 -5.17
CA ILE A 152 -12.08 -7.35 -6.42
C ILE A 152 -12.57 -8.34 -7.48
N GLN A 153 -12.83 -9.59 -7.10
CA GLN A 153 -13.38 -10.60 -8.00
C GLN A 153 -14.74 -10.15 -8.53
N ARG A 154 -15.70 -9.84 -7.64
CA ARG A 154 -17.06 -9.44 -7.99
C ARG A 154 -17.09 -8.22 -8.92
N GLN A 155 -16.29 -7.20 -8.64
CA GLN A 155 -16.24 -5.99 -9.47
C GLN A 155 -15.49 -6.21 -10.79
N THR A 156 -14.54 -7.15 -10.84
CA THR A 156 -13.94 -7.64 -12.10
C THR A 156 -14.99 -8.35 -12.95
N ASP A 157 -15.75 -9.27 -12.37
CA ASP A 157 -16.80 -10.02 -13.07
C ASP A 157 -17.94 -9.13 -13.59
N ILE A 158 -18.28 -8.05 -12.85
CA ILE A 158 -19.21 -7.02 -13.33
C ILE A 158 -18.60 -6.25 -14.50
N MET A 159 -17.37 -5.75 -14.37
CA MET A 159 -16.72 -4.97 -15.42
C MET A 159 -16.54 -5.76 -16.72
N ARG A 160 -16.18 -7.04 -16.65
CA ARG A 160 -16.01 -7.94 -17.82
C ARG A 160 -17.26 -8.09 -18.69
N ARG A 161 -18.45 -7.72 -18.19
CA ARG A 161 -19.71 -7.73 -18.96
C ARG A 161 -19.88 -6.49 -19.84
N GLU A 162 -19.06 -5.46 -19.65
CA GLU A 162 -19.21 -4.13 -20.26
C GLU A 162 -18.02 -3.70 -21.13
N VAL A 163 -16.92 -4.48 -21.14
CA VAL A 163 -15.67 -4.12 -21.82
C VAL A 163 -14.99 -5.37 -22.44
N PRO A 164 -14.23 -5.23 -23.54
CA PRO A 164 -13.56 -6.37 -24.17
C PRO A 164 -12.44 -6.98 -23.31
N HIS A 165 -11.76 -6.17 -22.48
CA HIS A 165 -10.71 -6.62 -21.57
C HIS A 165 -10.57 -5.71 -20.35
N VAL A 166 -10.08 -6.24 -19.22
CA VAL A 166 -9.96 -5.53 -17.94
C VAL A 166 -8.50 -5.32 -17.54
N TRP A 167 -8.16 -4.10 -17.17
CA TRP A 167 -6.91 -3.72 -16.50
C TRP A 167 -7.17 -3.51 -15.00
N LEU A 168 -6.17 -3.82 -14.16
CA LEU A 168 -6.21 -3.45 -12.75
C LEU A 168 -5.14 -2.40 -12.45
N GLY A 169 -5.57 -1.28 -11.87
CA GLY A 169 -4.70 -0.28 -11.28
C GLY A 169 -4.73 -0.35 -9.76
N GLY A 170 -3.63 -0.04 -9.09
CA GLY A 170 -3.60 -0.07 -7.63
C GLY A 170 -2.54 0.81 -7.01
N PHE A 171 -2.85 1.38 -5.86
CA PHE A 171 -1.93 2.16 -5.04
C PHE A 171 -1.54 1.39 -3.79
N SER A 172 -0.24 1.29 -3.48
CA SER A 172 0.26 0.73 -2.22
C SER A 172 -0.30 -0.66 -1.91
N THR A 173 -1.22 -0.78 -0.96
CA THR A 173 -1.93 -2.04 -0.62
C THR A 173 -2.79 -2.55 -1.78
N GLY A 174 -3.48 -1.65 -2.47
CA GLY A 174 -4.27 -1.96 -3.66
C GLY A 174 -3.42 -2.50 -4.81
N ALA A 175 -2.17 -2.05 -4.93
CA ALA A 175 -1.23 -2.59 -5.90
C ALA A 175 -0.85 -4.06 -5.61
N ASN A 176 -0.70 -4.42 -4.32
CA ASN A 176 -0.49 -5.81 -3.92
C ASN A 176 -1.69 -6.69 -4.28
N LEU A 177 -2.90 -6.20 -3.99
CA LEU A 177 -4.16 -6.88 -4.29
C LEU A 177 -4.35 -7.08 -5.81
N ALA A 178 -4.17 -6.02 -6.59
CA ALA A 178 -4.19 -6.06 -8.06
C ALA A 178 -3.17 -7.05 -8.63
N THR A 179 -1.93 -7.03 -8.11
CA THR A 179 -0.86 -7.94 -8.55
C THR A 179 -1.18 -9.40 -8.23
N LYS A 180 -1.62 -9.70 -7.00
CA LYS A 180 -2.05 -11.06 -6.63
C LYS A 180 -3.14 -11.56 -7.58
N TYR A 181 -4.17 -10.75 -7.81
CA TYR A 181 -5.29 -11.13 -8.67
C TYR A 181 -4.82 -11.36 -10.12
N ALA A 182 -4.16 -10.38 -10.74
CA ALA A 182 -3.77 -10.45 -12.14
C ALA A 182 -2.76 -11.56 -12.49
N VAL A 183 -1.97 -12.04 -11.52
CA VAL A 183 -1.09 -13.22 -11.69
C VAL A 183 -1.89 -14.52 -11.75
N GLN A 184 -3.01 -14.62 -11.03
CA GLN A 184 -3.86 -15.82 -10.99
C GLN A 184 -4.95 -15.81 -12.09
N HIS A 185 -5.25 -14.64 -12.65
CA HIS A 185 -6.34 -14.40 -13.59
C HIS A 185 -5.81 -14.00 -14.96
N HIS A 186 -5.98 -14.87 -15.95
CA HIS A 186 -5.47 -14.69 -17.31
C HIS A 186 -6.21 -13.56 -18.06
N GLU A 187 -7.50 -13.38 -17.77
CA GLU A 187 -8.41 -12.38 -18.32
C GLU A 187 -8.03 -10.91 -18.05
N ILE A 188 -7.14 -10.66 -17.09
CA ILE A 188 -6.63 -9.31 -16.79
C ILE A 188 -5.56 -8.94 -17.82
N ALA A 189 -5.82 -7.96 -18.68
CA ALA A 189 -4.92 -7.52 -19.75
C ALA A 189 -3.55 -7.04 -19.23
N GLY A 190 -3.52 -6.33 -18.10
CA GLY A 190 -2.29 -5.84 -17.50
C GLY A 190 -2.51 -5.01 -16.24
N LEU A 191 -1.45 -4.33 -15.80
CA LEU A 191 -1.37 -3.65 -14.50
C LEU A 191 -0.87 -2.20 -14.58
N ILE A 192 -1.41 -1.31 -13.74
CA ILE A 192 -0.82 0.01 -13.44
C ILE A 192 -0.65 0.16 -11.92
N LEU A 193 0.59 0.12 -11.44
CA LEU A 193 0.91 0.05 -10.01
C LEU A 193 1.58 1.34 -9.54
N PHE A 194 0.95 2.05 -8.61
CA PHE A 194 1.46 3.25 -7.97
C PHE A 194 2.05 2.87 -6.61
N SER A 195 3.33 3.13 -6.39
CA SER A 195 4.12 2.78 -5.19
C SER A 195 3.76 1.40 -4.62
N PRO A 196 3.99 0.29 -5.36
CA PRO A 196 3.47 -1.02 -4.98
C PRO A 196 4.11 -1.53 -3.68
N ALA A 197 3.28 -1.87 -2.69
CA ALA A 197 3.74 -2.22 -1.36
C ALA A 197 4.27 -3.66 -1.22
N PHE A 198 5.07 -4.12 -2.17
CA PHE A 198 5.62 -5.47 -2.17
C PHE A 198 6.56 -5.69 -0.97
N SER A 199 7.33 -4.70 -0.54
CA SER A 199 8.17 -4.76 0.65
C SER A 199 8.10 -3.45 1.42
N ALA A 200 7.98 -3.52 2.75
CA ALA A 200 7.90 -2.37 3.64
C ALA A 200 9.25 -2.14 4.33
N ARG A 201 9.66 -0.87 4.52
CA ARG A 201 10.93 -0.55 5.19
C ARG A 201 10.96 -1.04 6.63
N ASN A 202 9.88 -0.82 7.38
CA ASN A 202 9.78 -1.33 8.75
C ASN A 202 9.51 -2.83 8.73
N GLN A 203 10.58 -3.61 8.92
CA GLN A 203 10.50 -5.07 8.91
C GLN A 203 9.54 -5.59 10.01
N LEU A 204 9.44 -4.93 11.17
CA LEU A 204 8.58 -5.36 12.29
C LEU A 204 7.09 -5.46 11.96
N VAL A 205 6.65 -4.93 10.80
CA VAL A 205 5.29 -5.15 10.27
C VAL A 205 4.94 -6.64 10.16
N TRP A 206 5.93 -7.55 10.03
CA TRP A 206 5.69 -9.00 10.03
C TRP A 206 5.09 -9.55 11.34
N LEU A 207 5.30 -8.87 12.48
CA LEU A 207 4.76 -9.26 13.79
C LEU A 207 3.26 -8.98 13.93
N THR A 208 2.73 -8.03 13.16
CA THR A 208 1.37 -7.49 13.35
C THR A 208 0.23 -8.53 13.26
N PRO A 209 0.27 -9.60 12.45
CA PRO A 209 -0.75 -10.64 12.47
C PRO A 209 -0.79 -11.48 13.75
N TRP A 210 0.30 -11.50 14.52
CA TRP A 210 0.40 -12.20 15.81
C TRP A 210 0.01 -11.28 16.98
N LEU A 211 0.19 -9.96 16.83
CA LEU A 211 -0.17 -8.95 17.83
C LEU A 211 -1.65 -8.54 17.76
N ARG A 212 -2.31 -8.67 16.59
CA ARG A 212 -3.71 -8.26 16.42
C ARG A 212 -4.73 -8.81 17.44
N PRO A 213 -4.65 -10.05 17.97
CA PRO A 213 -5.64 -10.55 18.93
C PRO A 213 -5.39 -10.10 20.37
N PHE A 214 -4.30 -9.35 20.63
CA PHE A 214 -3.90 -8.89 21.96
C PHE A 214 -3.84 -7.36 22.07
N LYS A 215 -3.81 -6.62 20.95
CA LYS A 215 -3.64 -5.17 20.93
C LYS A 215 -4.28 -4.58 19.68
N ASP A 216 -5.43 -3.92 19.83
CA ASP A 216 -6.18 -3.34 18.70
C ASP A 216 -5.45 -2.17 18.02
N TRP A 217 -4.61 -1.45 18.76
CA TRP A 217 -3.84 -0.30 18.27
C TRP A 217 -2.37 -0.39 18.64
N LEU A 218 -1.47 -0.58 17.68
CA LEU A 218 -0.01 -0.59 17.92
C LEU A 218 0.47 0.72 18.57
N ARG A 219 0.03 1.86 18.02
CA ARG A 219 0.06 3.20 18.64
C ARG A 219 -1.38 3.58 18.95
N LYS A 220 -1.72 3.71 20.24
CA LYS A 220 -3.07 4.11 20.66
C LYS A 220 -3.38 5.54 20.14
N PRO A 221 -4.65 5.82 19.78
CA PRO A 221 -5.18 7.17 19.81
C PRO A 221 -4.87 7.84 21.16
N ASP A 222 -4.14 8.96 21.12
CA ASP A 222 -3.71 9.75 22.27
C ASP A 222 -4.42 11.14 22.31
N GLY A 223 -5.30 11.42 21.33
CA GLY A 223 -5.99 12.70 21.18
C GLY A 223 -5.14 13.82 20.59
N SER A 224 -3.81 13.66 20.49
CA SER A 224 -2.89 14.69 20.00
C SER A 224 -3.04 15.02 18.51
N ARG A 225 -3.65 14.10 17.74
CA ARG A 225 -3.84 14.21 16.29
C ARG A 225 -5.18 13.63 15.85
N PRO A 226 -5.80 14.14 14.77
CA PRO A 226 -6.97 13.52 14.15
C PRO A 226 -6.69 12.06 13.78
N LEU A 227 -7.70 11.20 13.91
CA LEU A 227 -7.60 9.80 13.48
C LEU A 227 -7.79 9.62 11.97
N GLN A 228 -8.41 10.59 11.31
CA GLN A 228 -8.62 10.64 9.86
C GLN A 228 -8.81 12.07 9.36
N THR A 229 -8.77 12.25 8.04
CA THR A 229 -9.13 13.47 7.30
C THR A 229 -10.43 13.24 6.52
N SER A 230 -10.83 14.18 5.66
CA SER A 230 -12.00 14.01 4.79
C SER A 230 -11.90 12.78 3.85
N VAL A 231 -10.69 12.23 3.61
CA VAL A 231 -10.48 11.15 2.62
C VAL A 231 -9.51 10.02 3.03
N ARG A 232 -8.82 10.13 4.17
CA ARG A 232 -7.79 9.16 4.62
C ARG A 232 -7.75 8.96 6.14
N TYR A 233 -7.46 7.75 6.59
CA TYR A 233 -7.10 7.43 7.98
C TYR A 233 -5.64 7.82 8.30
N MET A 234 -5.44 8.55 9.40
CA MET A 234 -4.12 8.94 9.95
C MET A 234 -3.61 7.94 10.99
N ASN A 235 -4.51 7.09 11.51
CA ASN A 235 -4.23 5.99 12.42
C ASN A 235 -4.89 4.72 11.88
N THR A 236 -4.16 3.61 11.88
CA THR A 236 -4.67 2.31 11.44
C THR A 236 -4.61 1.32 12.61
N PRO A 237 -5.64 0.50 12.85
CA PRO A 237 -5.57 -0.54 13.87
C PRO A 237 -4.62 -1.66 13.47
N THR A 238 -4.20 -2.47 14.45
CA THR A 238 -3.25 -3.58 14.25
C THR A 238 -3.74 -4.60 13.22
N ASN A 239 -5.06 -4.81 13.11
CA ASN A 239 -5.62 -5.68 12.07
C ASN A 239 -5.35 -5.12 10.66
N GLY A 240 -5.48 -3.81 10.44
CA GLY A 240 -5.17 -3.19 9.14
C GLY A 240 -3.70 -3.40 8.72
N PHE A 241 -2.75 -3.24 9.65
CA PHE A 241 -1.34 -3.57 9.40
C PHE A 241 -1.11 -5.08 9.13
N ALA A 242 -1.83 -5.95 9.84
CA ALA A 242 -1.77 -7.39 9.62
C ALA A 242 -2.31 -7.79 8.23
N LEU A 243 -3.38 -7.16 7.77
CA LEU A 243 -3.94 -7.36 6.43
C LEU A 243 -2.96 -6.85 5.36
N PHE A 244 -2.40 -5.65 5.52
CA PHE A 244 -1.34 -5.11 4.65
C PHE A 244 -0.15 -6.07 4.51
N TYR A 245 0.37 -6.59 5.63
CA TYR A 245 1.47 -7.56 5.59
C TYR A 245 1.09 -8.84 4.81
N ARG A 246 -0.16 -9.31 4.95
CA ARG A 246 -0.67 -10.46 4.22
C ARG A 246 -0.80 -10.19 2.72
N THR A 247 -1.26 -9.01 2.28
CA THR A 247 -1.29 -8.66 0.85
C THR A 247 0.11 -8.63 0.25
N SER A 248 1.07 -8.01 0.95
CA SER A 248 2.50 -8.00 0.57
C SER A 248 3.06 -9.42 0.43
N ARG A 249 2.79 -10.31 1.41
CA ARG A 249 3.20 -11.72 1.33
C ARG A 249 2.56 -12.44 0.15
N GLN A 250 1.27 -12.26 -0.09
CA GLN A 250 0.56 -12.95 -1.17
C GLN A 250 1.04 -12.49 -2.55
N ALA A 251 1.13 -11.19 -2.80
CA ALA A 251 1.66 -10.65 -4.07
C ALA A 251 3.07 -11.19 -4.37
N LYS A 252 3.99 -11.10 -3.40
CA LYS A 252 5.34 -11.67 -3.52
C LYS A 252 5.34 -13.19 -3.71
N SER A 253 4.41 -13.92 -3.09
CA SER A 253 4.34 -15.37 -3.22
C SER A 253 3.83 -15.79 -4.58
N GLN A 254 2.82 -15.10 -5.12
CA GLN A 254 2.28 -15.36 -6.46
C GLN A 254 3.33 -15.05 -7.54
N LEU A 255 4.01 -13.88 -7.47
CA LEU A 255 5.11 -13.55 -8.39
C LEU A 255 6.25 -14.58 -8.34
N ARG A 256 6.65 -15.04 -7.15
CA ARG A 256 7.67 -16.10 -7.02
C ARG A 256 7.22 -17.44 -7.58
N HIS A 257 5.96 -17.81 -7.37
CA HIS A 257 5.43 -19.11 -7.79
C HIS A 257 5.23 -19.17 -9.31
N ALA A 258 4.70 -18.11 -9.91
CA ALA A 258 4.61 -17.97 -11.37
C ALA A 258 5.99 -17.84 -12.05
N GLY A 259 7.03 -17.44 -11.32
CA GLY A 259 8.39 -17.21 -11.83
C GLY A 259 8.52 -15.93 -12.66
N HIS A 260 7.49 -15.57 -13.41
CA HIS A 260 7.36 -14.33 -14.16
C HIS A 260 5.89 -13.90 -14.35
N TYR A 261 5.70 -12.67 -14.81
CA TYR A 261 4.44 -12.07 -15.23
C TYR A 261 4.63 -11.55 -16.66
N ALA A 262 4.07 -12.29 -17.62
CA ALA A 262 4.27 -12.06 -19.05
C ALA A 262 3.34 -11.00 -19.68
N LYS A 263 2.50 -10.33 -18.88
CA LYS A 263 1.55 -9.30 -19.35
C LYS A 263 2.10 -7.89 -19.08
N PRO A 264 1.65 -6.85 -19.81
CA PRO A 264 2.09 -5.48 -19.60
C PRO A 264 1.88 -5.00 -18.15
N VAL A 265 2.90 -4.37 -17.57
CA VAL A 265 2.78 -3.58 -16.33
C VAL A 265 3.44 -2.22 -16.49
N MET A 266 2.82 -1.18 -15.95
CA MET A 266 3.49 0.06 -15.60
C MET A 266 3.60 0.15 -14.08
N ILE A 267 4.81 0.29 -13.57
CA ILE A 267 5.06 0.62 -12.16
C ILE A 267 5.50 2.07 -12.08
N ILE A 268 4.92 2.84 -11.17
CA ILE A 268 5.31 4.23 -10.88
C ILE A 268 5.69 4.26 -9.40
N THR A 269 6.89 4.74 -9.07
CA THR A 269 7.41 4.73 -7.69
C THR A 269 8.38 5.88 -7.45
N VAL A 270 8.68 6.16 -6.18
CA VAL A 270 9.59 7.23 -5.73
C VAL A 270 10.75 6.59 -4.95
N ALA A 271 11.97 7.10 -5.08
CA ALA A 271 13.15 6.52 -4.45
C ALA A 271 13.09 6.62 -2.91
N HIS A 272 12.69 7.80 -2.42
CA HIS A 272 12.73 8.19 -1.01
C HIS A 272 11.48 7.83 -0.18
N ASP A 273 10.69 6.86 -0.63
CA ASP A 273 9.46 6.39 0.03
C ASP A 273 9.77 5.85 1.44
N SER A 274 9.34 6.52 2.53
CA SER A 274 9.57 6.04 3.91
C SER A 274 8.80 4.77 4.27
N VAL A 275 7.75 4.44 3.53
CA VAL A 275 6.89 3.27 3.78
C VAL A 275 7.52 2.04 3.14
N LEU A 276 8.06 2.17 1.93
CA LEU A 276 8.43 1.06 1.06
C LEU A 276 9.93 0.87 0.83
N ASP A 277 10.30 -0.39 0.69
CA ASP A 277 11.58 -0.82 0.16
C ASP A 277 11.50 -0.81 -1.37
N THR A 278 11.96 0.30 -1.94
CA THR A 278 11.87 0.65 -3.36
C THR A 278 12.92 -0.09 -4.18
N ALA A 279 14.06 -0.45 -3.57
CA ALA A 279 15.05 -1.34 -4.15
C ALA A 279 14.48 -2.75 -4.41
N TYR A 280 13.67 -3.29 -3.48
CA TYR A 280 12.92 -4.53 -3.73
C TYR A 280 11.94 -4.38 -4.90
N THR A 281 11.26 -3.24 -5.03
CA THR A 281 10.34 -2.99 -6.16
C THR A 281 11.07 -2.96 -7.50
N LEU A 282 12.24 -2.34 -7.58
CA LEU A 282 13.10 -2.35 -8.77
C LEU A 282 13.57 -3.77 -9.11
N ALA A 283 14.09 -4.51 -8.12
CA ALA A 283 14.53 -5.89 -8.31
C ALA A 283 13.36 -6.82 -8.73
N ALA A 284 12.16 -6.60 -8.18
CA ALA A 284 10.96 -7.32 -8.57
C ALA A 284 10.52 -6.97 -10.01
N PHE A 285 10.58 -5.69 -10.42
CA PHE A 285 10.32 -5.26 -11.79
C PHE A 285 11.24 -5.96 -12.80
N GLN A 286 12.54 -5.95 -12.53
CA GLN A 286 13.55 -6.57 -13.39
C GLN A 286 13.42 -8.10 -13.45
N ARG A 287 13.12 -8.76 -12.31
CA ARG A 287 13.06 -10.22 -12.22
C ARG A 287 11.77 -10.83 -12.72
N TYR A 288 10.61 -10.32 -12.27
CA TYR A 288 9.34 -10.99 -12.47
C TYR A 288 8.54 -10.41 -13.63
N PHE A 289 8.58 -9.11 -13.88
CA PHE A 289 7.72 -8.49 -14.89
C PHE A 289 8.44 -8.51 -16.25
N THR A 290 8.27 -9.58 -17.02
CA THR A 290 9.12 -9.89 -18.18
C THR A 290 8.64 -9.30 -19.51
N HIS A 291 7.37 -8.91 -19.63
CA HIS A 291 6.81 -8.38 -20.87
C HIS A 291 7.60 -7.17 -21.42
N PRO A 292 7.97 -7.13 -22.72
CA PRO A 292 8.82 -6.07 -23.28
C PRO A 292 8.14 -4.69 -23.28
N GLY A 293 6.80 -4.65 -23.33
CA GLY A 293 6.02 -3.42 -23.17
C GLY A 293 5.98 -2.85 -21.74
N SER A 294 6.46 -3.59 -20.73
CA SER A 294 6.39 -3.14 -19.34
C SER A 294 7.35 -1.99 -19.04
N ARG A 295 6.90 -1.05 -18.20
CA ARG A 295 7.60 0.21 -17.86
C ARG A 295 7.73 0.39 -16.36
N LEU A 296 8.84 0.98 -15.93
CA LEU A 296 9.06 1.49 -14.58
C LEU A 296 9.32 2.99 -14.69
N TYR A 297 8.46 3.81 -14.09
CA TYR A 297 8.62 5.24 -13.92
C TYR A 297 9.12 5.49 -12.49
N TRP A 298 10.29 6.11 -12.37
CA TRP A 298 11.01 6.23 -11.10
C TRP A 298 11.33 7.70 -10.84
N TYR A 299 10.87 8.23 -9.71
CA TYR A 299 11.20 9.57 -9.24
C TYR A 299 12.34 9.51 -8.22
N GLY A 300 13.38 10.32 -8.39
CA GLY A 300 14.62 10.31 -7.63
C GLY A 300 15.70 9.45 -8.29
N ASP A 301 16.84 9.30 -7.62
CA ASP A 301 17.98 8.56 -8.17
C ASP A 301 17.76 7.04 -8.10
N LEU A 302 18.29 6.31 -9.08
CA LEU A 302 18.34 4.84 -9.03
C LEU A 302 19.46 4.37 -8.08
N PRO A 303 19.31 3.19 -7.45
CA PRO A 303 20.42 2.56 -6.72
C PRO A 303 21.69 2.42 -7.59
N ALA A 304 22.85 2.60 -6.96
CA ALA A 304 24.13 2.47 -7.66
C ALA A 304 24.31 1.09 -8.32
N GLY A 305 24.89 1.08 -9.53
CA GLY A 305 25.12 -0.14 -10.30
C GLY A 305 23.92 -0.66 -11.11
N VAL A 306 22.77 0.01 -11.06
CA VAL A 306 21.63 -0.31 -11.94
C VAL A 306 21.94 0.14 -13.38
N PRO A 307 21.97 -0.77 -14.37
CA PRO A 307 22.29 -0.40 -15.75
C PRO A 307 21.14 0.37 -16.41
N PRO A 308 21.43 1.26 -17.38
CA PRO A 308 20.40 1.88 -18.20
C PRO A 308 19.49 0.83 -18.86
N SER A 309 18.19 1.11 -18.90
CA SER A 309 17.21 0.21 -19.50
C SER A 309 16.13 0.99 -20.24
N PRO A 310 15.76 0.63 -21.49
CA PRO A 310 14.67 1.29 -22.21
C PRO A 310 13.29 1.08 -21.55
N ARG A 311 13.22 0.17 -20.56
CA ARG A 311 12.02 -0.08 -19.75
C ARG A 311 11.94 0.80 -18.48
N ILE A 312 12.98 1.57 -18.15
CA ILE A 312 13.04 2.40 -16.94
C ILE A 312 13.18 3.88 -17.34
N ARG A 313 12.22 4.72 -16.93
CA ARG A 313 12.27 6.19 -17.09
C ARG A 313 12.47 6.82 -15.73
N VAL A 314 13.49 7.66 -15.61
CA VAL A 314 13.85 8.36 -14.37
C VAL A 314 13.48 9.84 -14.46
N LYS A 315 13.07 10.44 -13.34
CA LYS A 315 12.85 11.88 -13.16
C LYS A 315 13.43 12.31 -11.80
N PRO A 316 14.03 13.50 -11.66
CA PRO A 316 14.49 13.98 -10.35
C PRO A 316 13.30 14.27 -9.43
N ASP A 317 13.42 13.97 -8.14
CA ASP A 317 12.36 14.21 -7.15
C ASP A 317 12.65 15.37 -6.17
N ALA A 318 13.88 15.87 -6.16
CA ALA A 318 14.25 17.16 -5.56
C ALA A 318 14.02 18.29 -6.58
N LEU A 319 13.07 19.18 -6.30
CA LEU A 319 12.69 20.31 -7.17
C LEU A 319 12.66 21.63 -6.37
N PRO A 320 13.83 22.26 -6.12
CA PRO A 320 13.93 23.44 -5.27
C PRO A 320 13.07 24.63 -5.71
N ARG A 321 12.85 24.80 -7.03
CA ARG A 321 11.98 25.85 -7.58
C ARG A 321 10.51 25.71 -7.17
N LEU A 322 10.07 24.51 -6.80
CA LEU A 322 8.72 24.21 -6.29
C LEU A 322 8.73 23.97 -4.77
N ARG A 323 9.84 24.26 -4.09
CA ARG A 323 10.10 23.93 -2.68
C ARG A 323 9.94 22.43 -2.36
N ILE A 324 10.17 21.54 -3.33
CA ILE A 324 10.11 20.08 -3.11
C ILE A 324 11.52 19.57 -2.80
N SER A 325 11.69 18.91 -1.65
CA SER A 325 12.98 18.36 -1.21
C SER A 325 13.19 16.93 -1.70
N GLN A 326 12.13 16.12 -1.71
CA GLN A 326 12.06 14.76 -2.27
C GLN A 326 10.59 14.36 -2.44
N PHE A 327 10.28 13.35 -3.27
CA PHE A 327 8.90 12.90 -3.46
C PHE A 327 8.42 11.99 -2.33
N SER A 328 7.10 12.02 -2.08
CA SER A 328 6.46 11.16 -1.07
C SER A 328 5.77 9.93 -1.67
N HIS A 329 5.55 8.89 -0.85
CA HIS A 329 4.79 7.66 -1.17
C HIS A 329 3.52 7.93 -1.99
N MET A 330 2.80 9.01 -1.67
CA MET A 330 1.52 9.39 -2.30
C MET A 330 1.62 10.53 -3.32
N GLY A 331 2.78 11.21 -3.41
CA GLY A 331 2.99 12.39 -4.26
C GLY A 331 3.00 12.12 -5.77
N ILE A 332 2.54 10.94 -6.19
CA ILE A 332 2.44 10.51 -7.59
C ILE A 332 0.98 10.35 -8.07
N LEU A 333 0.00 10.58 -7.19
CA LEU A 333 -1.41 10.25 -7.44
C LEU A 333 -2.31 11.42 -7.86
N PHE A 334 -1.96 12.65 -7.49
CA PHE A 334 -2.84 13.81 -7.58
C PHE A 334 -2.25 14.91 -8.45
N ALA A 335 -3.12 15.68 -9.10
CA ALA A 335 -2.75 16.82 -9.92
C ALA A 335 -2.36 18.05 -9.07
N PRO A 336 -1.52 18.98 -9.58
CA PRO A 336 -1.18 20.22 -8.88
C PRO A 336 -2.38 21.12 -8.56
N ASP A 337 -3.47 21.02 -9.32
CA ASP A 337 -4.72 21.77 -9.13
C ASP A 337 -5.77 21.02 -8.29
N ASN A 338 -5.44 19.83 -7.76
CA ASN A 338 -6.36 19.06 -6.93
C ASN A 338 -6.83 19.87 -5.69
N PRO A 339 -8.15 19.99 -5.44
CA PRO A 339 -8.66 20.92 -4.42
C PRO A 339 -8.36 20.52 -2.98
N LEU A 340 -8.09 19.25 -2.69
CA LEU A 340 -7.69 18.81 -1.35
C LEU A 340 -6.17 18.75 -1.20
N TYR A 341 -5.46 18.30 -2.23
CA TYR A 341 -4.08 17.79 -2.15
C TYR A 341 -3.09 18.44 -3.14
N GLY A 342 -3.52 19.38 -3.98
CA GLY A 342 -2.68 20.14 -4.91
C GLY A 342 -1.71 21.14 -4.26
N GLU A 343 -1.14 22.04 -5.06
CA GLU A 343 -0.26 23.12 -4.58
C GLU A 343 -1.00 24.08 -3.64
N SER A 344 -2.22 24.44 -4.00
CA SER A 344 -3.15 25.27 -3.20
C SER A 344 -4.13 24.42 -2.37
N ALA A 345 -3.68 23.24 -1.92
CA ALA A 345 -4.43 22.27 -1.13
C ALA A 345 -5.18 22.86 0.08
N ARG A 346 -6.42 22.41 0.27
CA ARG A 346 -7.17 22.61 1.53
C ARG A 346 -6.65 21.73 2.67
N GLU A 347 -6.13 20.53 2.40
CA GLU A 347 -5.56 19.61 3.40
C GLU A 347 -4.03 19.58 3.32
N LYS A 348 -3.36 20.40 4.15
CA LYS A 348 -1.89 20.40 4.27
C LYS A 348 -1.41 19.47 5.40
N PHE A 349 -0.57 18.50 5.06
CA PHE A 349 -0.06 17.49 5.99
C PHE A 349 1.18 17.99 6.75
N CYS A 350 0.96 18.84 7.74
CA CYS A 350 2.01 19.36 8.63
C CYS A 350 2.59 18.31 9.58
N TRP A 351 1.82 17.27 9.90
CA TRP A 351 2.34 16.07 10.56
C TRP A 351 3.18 15.29 9.54
N ASN A 352 4.49 15.57 9.50
CA ASN A 352 5.43 14.96 8.55
C ASN A 352 6.71 14.41 9.21
N GLY A 353 6.69 14.14 10.52
CA GLY A 353 7.85 13.61 11.26
C GLY A 353 8.93 14.64 11.63
N GLN A 354 8.56 15.92 11.61
CA GLN A 354 9.41 17.06 11.98
C GLN A 354 9.26 17.46 13.46
N GLU A 355 10.20 18.28 13.94
CA GLU A 355 10.20 18.85 15.30
C GLU A 355 8.96 19.72 15.59
N GLU A 356 8.64 19.89 16.88
CA GLU A 356 7.42 20.57 17.33
C GLU A 356 7.33 22.04 16.86
N SER A 357 8.47 22.74 16.77
CA SER A 357 8.56 24.11 16.26
C SER A 357 8.17 24.20 14.79
N ALA A 358 8.68 23.29 13.95
CA ALA A 358 8.34 23.21 12.53
C ALA A 358 6.88 22.77 12.32
N LEU A 359 6.38 21.83 13.13
CA LEU A 359 4.96 21.45 13.12
C LEU A 359 4.06 22.65 13.41
N LYS A 360 4.37 23.44 14.45
CA LYS A 360 3.64 24.68 14.79
C LYS A 360 3.71 25.71 13.67
N ALA A 361 4.88 25.92 13.06
CA ALA A 361 5.07 26.82 11.94
C ALA A 361 4.19 26.44 10.73
N CYS A 362 4.17 25.16 10.35
CA CYS A 362 3.33 24.66 9.25
C CYS A 362 1.84 24.83 9.55
N LEU A 363 1.40 24.48 10.78
CA LEU A 363 0.00 24.64 11.21
C LEU A 363 -0.44 26.11 11.29
N ALA A 364 0.49 27.03 11.56
CA ALA A 364 0.27 28.48 11.51
C ALA A 364 0.25 29.04 10.06
N GLY A 365 0.37 28.21 9.03
CA GLY A 365 0.29 28.62 7.63
C GLY A 365 1.54 29.28 7.07
N GLN A 366 2.71 29.11 7.71
CA GLN A 366 3.98 29.58 7.16
C GLN A 366 4.32 28.90 5.82
N GLU A 367 5.30 29.45 5.09
CA GLU A 367 5.84 28.80 3.90
C GLU A 367 6.38 27.41 4.27
N VAL A 368 6.10 26.43 3.40
CA VAL A 368 6.55 25.06 3.56
C VAL A 368 7.32 24.57 2.34
N TRP A 369 8.27 23.69 2.63
CA TRP A 369 8.81 22.75 1.68
C TRP A 369 8.00 21.45 1.71
N TYR A 370 8.05 20.67 0.63
CA TYR A 370 7.37 19.39 0.53
C TYR A 370 8.38 18.23 0.54
N SER A 371 8.05 17.15 1.24
CA SER A 371 8.91 15.95 1.34
C SER A 371 8.13 14.65 1.62
N ASP A 372 8.84 13.53 1.71
CA ASP A 372 8.34 12.34 2.40
C ASP A 372 8.47 12.49 3.94
N TRP A 373 8.05 11.49 4.71
CA TRP A 373 7.84 11.56 6.16
C TRP A 373 9.14 11.27 6.88
N GLY A 374 9.42 12.06 7.91
CA GLY A 374 10.68 11.99 8.66
C GLY A 374 11.87 12.57 7.90
N TYR A 375 11.66 13.13 6.70
CA TYR A 375 12.66 14.00 6.09
C TYR A 375 12.73 15.30 6.88
N GLN A 376 13.95 15.71 7.20
CA GLN A 376 14.25 16.94 7.92
C GLN A 376 15.45 17.60 7.24
N GLU A 377 15.41 18.93 7.12
CA GLU A 377 16.51 19.75 6.63
C GLU A 377 16.56 21.01 7.49
N ARG A 378 17.76 21.57 7.72
CA ARG A 378 17.88 22.78 8.53
C ARG A 378 17.14 23.94 7.87
N ASP A 379 16.58 24.81 8.69
CA ASP A 379 15.94 26.06 8.29
C ASP A 379 14.76 25.90 7.32
N LYS A 380 14.19 24.69 7.22
CA LYS A 380 13.00 24.38 6.43
C LYS A 380 11.89 23.78 7.30
N VAL A 381 10.67 24.21 7.02
CA VAL A 381 9.44 23.63 7.56
C VAL A 381 8.85 22.73 6.49
N HIS A 382 8.56 21.48 6.79
CA HIS A 382 8.07 20.50 5.81
C HIS A 382 6.58 20.17 5.96
N ALA A 383 5.92 19.96 4.83
CA ALA A 383 4.67 19.24 4.72
C ALA A 383 4.87 17.98 3.86
N ARG A 384 4.01 16.98 4.00
CA ARG A 384 4.00 15.83 3.08
C ARG A 384 3.75 16.32 1.65
N LEU A 385 4.54 15.88 0.67
CA LEU A 385 4.19 16.08 -0.75
C LEU A 385 2.94 15.24 -1.09
N THR A 386 1.87 15.91 -1.53
CA THR A 386 0.59 15.27 -1.82
C THR A 386 0.20 15.27 -3.31
N PHE A 387 0.87 16.05 -4.16
CA PHE A 387 0.62 16.16 -5.60
C PHE A 387 1.88 15.88 -6.42
N ASN A 388 1.69 15.60 -7.71
CA ASN A 388 2.78 15.34 -8.65
C ASN A 388 3.03 16.53 -9.58
N PRO A 389 4.17 17.23 -9.51
CA PRO A 389 4.51 18.30 -10.46
C PRO A 389 4.83 17.79 -11.88
N TYR A 390 5.02 16.47 -12.07
CA TYR A 390 5.13 15.83 -13.38
C TYR A 390 3.81 15.22 -13.87
N TRP A 391 2.67 15.72 -13.39
CA TRP A 391 1.33 15.18 -13.66
C TRP A 391 1.09 14.86 -15.15
N ASP A 392 1.29 15.83 -16.03
CA ASP A 392 1.03 15.66 -17.46
C ASP A 392 2.00 14.66 -18.11
N GLU A 393 3.29 14.72 -17.76
CA GLU A 393 4.29 13.78 -18.25
C GLU A 393 4.02 12.34 -17.81
N GLN A 394 3.58 12.14 -16.57
CA GLN A 394 3.22 10.83 -16.04
C GLN A 394 1.99 10.28 -16.76
N ASN A 395 0.94 11.09 -16.92
CA ASN A 395 -0.30 10.67 -17.56
C ASN A 395 -0.13 10.45 -19.07
N LEU A 396 0.75 11.21 -19.73
CA LEU A 396 1.16 10.94 -21.11
C LEU A 396 1.89 9.60 -21.21
N ALA A 397 2.79 9.28 -20.27
CA ALA A 397 3.49 8.00 -20.23
C ALA A 397 2.53 6.82 -19.95
N ILE A 398 1.55 6.98 -19.05
CA ILE A 398 0.47 6.00 -18.81
C ILE A 398 -0.35 5.78 -20.09
N SER A 399 -0.73 6.87 -20.78
CA SER A 399 -1.51 6.79 -22.02
C SER A 399 -0.75 6.04 -23.12
N ALA A 400 0.54 6.34 -23.30
CA ALA A 400 1.39 5.68 -24.28
C ALA A 400 1.62 4.20 -23.93
N PHE A 401 1.80 3.86 -22.65
CA PHE A 401 1.89 2.48 -22.18
C PHE A 401 0.61 1.68 -22.49
N LEU A 402 -0.56 2.22 -22.15
CA LEU A 402 -1.85 1.58 -22.43
C LEU A 402 -2.06 1.37 -23.93
N SER A 403 -1.75 2.36 -24.77
CA SER A 403 -1.84 2.22 -26.23
C SER A 403 -0.89 1.16 -26.83
N GLN A 404 0.23 0.85 -26.17
CA GLN A 404 1.16 -0.22 -26.58
C GLN A 404 0.82 -1.59 -25.97
N GLY A 405 0.05 -1.62 -24.87
CA GLY A 405 -0.24 -2.81 -24.09
C GLY A 405 -1.64 -3.40 -24.31
N THR A 406 -2.57 -2.66 -24.92
CA THR A 406 -3.85 -3.18 -25.37
C THR A 406 -3.62 -4.30 -26.39
N PRO A 407 -4.17 -5.52 -26.19
CA PRO A 407 -4.16 -6.56 -27.21
C PRO A 407 -4.80 -6.03 -28.50
N LEU A 408 -4.18 -6.32 -29.65
CA LEU A 408 -4.83 -6.12 -30.94
C LEU A 408 -5.96 -7.16 -31.08
N GLU A 409 -7.11 -6.72 -31.60
CA GLU A 409 -8.31 -7.55 -31.83
C GLU A 409 -8.09 -8.63 -32.90
#